data_AF-A0A851BWH3-F1
#
_entry.id   AF-A0A851BWH3-F1
#
_cell.length_a   1.000
_cell.length_b   1.000
_cell.length_c   1.000
_cell.angle_alpha   90.00
_cell.angle_beta   90.00
_cell.angle_gamma   90.00
#
_symmetry.space_group_name_H-M   'P 1'
#
loop_
_entity.id
_entity.type
_entity.pdbx_description
1 polymer ?
#
loop_
_entity_poly.entity_id
_entity_poly.type
_entity_poly.pdbx_seq_one_letter_code
_entity_poly.pdbx_strand_id
1 'polypeptide(L)'
;GDKGAKGLPGVSGKKGKAGTVCDCGRYRRFVGQLNINVARLNTSINFVKNVIAGIRETDEKFYYIVKEEKNYREALIHCRDRGGSLAMPKDEATNALIADYISNSGLFRAFIGLNDMEREGQFVYADNSPLQNYSNWKQGEPHDPAGQEDCVEMLSTGEWNDSECQVTIYFVCEFLKRRK
;
A
#
# COMPACT_ATOMS: atom_id res chain seq x y z
N GLY A 1 -33.94 -45.58 -83.35
CA GLY A 1 -32.69 -45.96 -82.65
C GLY A 1 -32.89 -45.63 -81.20
N ASP A 2 -32.79 -46.64 -80.33
CA ASP A 2 -33.16 -46.50 -78.93
C ASP A 2 -32.10 -45.75 -78.13
N LYS A 3 -32.55 -44.99 -77.13
CA LYS A 3 -31.69 -44.15 -76.27
C LYS A 3 -30.80 -45.07 -75.42
N GLY A 4 -29.48 -44.83 -75.45
CA GLY A 4 -28.50 -45.60 -74.67
C GLY A 4 -28.78 -45.54 -73.16
N ALA A 5 -28.50 -46.65 -72.46
CA ALA A 5 -28.76 -46.79 -71.04
C ALA A 5 -27.98 -45.75 -70.20
N LYS A 6 -28.60 -45.27 -69.12
CA LYS A 6 -27.95 -44.36 -68.16
C LYS A 6 -26.74 -45.05 -67.51
N GLY A 7 -25.62 -44.33 -67.43
CA GLY A 7 -24.42 -44.78 -66.73
C GLY A 7 -24.67 -45.04 -65.24
N LEU A 8 -23.91 -45.97 -64.67
CA LEU A 8 -24.03 -46.36 -63.28
C LEU A 8 -23.69 -45.19 -62.34
N PRO A 9 -24.36 -45.08 -61.16
CA PRO A 9 -24.02 -44.07 -60.17
C PRO A 9 -22.56 -44.20 -59.70
N GLY A 10 -21.87 -43.07 -59.57
CA GLY A 10 -20.51 -43.02 -59.04
C GLY A 10 -20.44 -43.44 -57.57
N VAL A 11 -19.33 -44.06 -57.19
CA VAL A 11 -19.10 -44.55 -55.82
C VAL A 11 -19.06 -43.39 -54.83
N SER A 12 -19.78 -43.52 -53.70
CA SER A 12 -19.78 -42.49 -52.67
C SER A 12 -18.39 -42.28 -52.06
N GLY A 13 -18.00 -41.02 -51.88
CA GLY A 13 -16.71 -40.65 -51.30
C GLY A 13 -16.53 -41.16 -49.86
N LYS A 14 -15.28 -41.42 -49.46
CA LYS A 14 -14.96 -41.87 -48.11
C LYS A 14 -15.33 -40.80 -47.08
N LYS A 15 -15.89 -41.22 -45.94
CA LYS A 15 -16.21 -40.34 -44.82
C LYS A 15 -14.92 -39.65 -44.32
N GLY A 16 -14.99 -38.34 -44.09
CA GLY A 16 -13.87 -37.54 -43.56
C GLY A 16 -13.46 -37.97 -42.14
N LYS A 17 -12.23 -37.62 -41.73
CA LYS A 17 -11.74 -37.89 -40.36
C LYS A 17 -12.51 -37.04 -39.34
N ALA A 18 -12.78 -37.60 -38.16
CA ALA A 18 -13.36 -36.85 -37.06
C ALA A 18 -12.41 -35.72 -36.61
N GLY A 19 -12.96 -34.53 -36.31
CA GLY A 19 -12.20 -33.43 -35.75
C GLY A 19 -11.69 -33.73 -34.33
N THR A 20 -10.62 -33.08 -33.91
CA THR A 20 -10.09 -33.18 -32.53
C THR A 20 -11.08 -32.61 -31.51
N VAL A 21 -11.32 -33.36 -30.43
CA VAL A 21 -12.18 -32.95 -29.30
C VAL A 21 -11.60 -31.69 -28.65
N CYS A 22 -12.39 -30.61 -28.51
CA CYS A 22 -11.96 -29.48 -27.67
C CYS A 22 -11.96 -29.89 -26.19
N ASP A 23 -10.80 -29.87 -25.54
CA ASP A 23 -10.64 -30.09 -24.08
C ASP A 23 -11.13 -28.90 -23.23
N CYS A 24 -12.05 -28.10 -23.79
CA CYS A 24 -12.66 -26.90 -23.22
C CYS A 24 -13.21 -27.15 -21.79
N GLY A 25 -13.74 -28.36 -21.51
CA GLY A 25 -14.27 -28.73 -20.19
C GLY A 25 -13.21 -28.93 -19.10
N ARG A 26 -11.99 -29.35 -19.46
CA ARG A 26 -10.88 -29.48 -18.50
C ARG A 26 -10.29 -28.12 -18.15
N TYR A 27 -10.06 -27.27 -19.16
CA TYR A 27 -9.61 -25.90 -18.93
C TYR A 27 -10.61 -25.10 -18.09
N ARG A 28 -11.92 -25.24 -18.34
CA ARG A 28 -12.96 -24.58 -17.52
C ARG A 28 -12.91 -24.99 -16.05
N ARG A 29 -12.67 -26.28 -15.76
CA ARG A 29 -12.51 -26.77 -14.37
C ARG A 29 -11.25 -26.23 -13.71
N PHE A 30 -10.13 -26.20 -14.42
CA PHE A 30 -8.87 -25.66 -13.90
C PHE A 30 -8.97 -24.16 -13.60
N VAL A 31 -9.46 -23.36 -14.56
CA VAL A 31 -9.68 -21.91 -14.38
C VAL A 31 -10.70 -21.66 -13.26
N GLY A 32 -11.77 -22.47 -13.18
CA GLY A 32 -12.74 -22.39 -12.09
C GLY A 32 -12.11 -22.60 -10.72
N GLN A 33 -11.27 -23.64 -10.57
CA GLN A 33 -10.56 -23.90 -9.32
C GLN A 33 -9.58 -22.78 -8.97
N LEU A 34 -8.87 -22.24 -9.97
CA LEU A 34 -7.95 -21.12 -9.76
C LEU A 34 -8.68 -19.88 -9.25
N ASN A 35 -9.84 -19.55 -9.83
CA ASN A 35 -10.67 -18.43 -9.37
C ASN A 35 -11.14 -18.61 -7.92
N ILE A 36 -11.54 -19.83 -7.54
CA ILE A 36 -11.91 -20.14 -6.14
C ILE A 36 -10.72 -19.93 -5.20
N ASN A 37 -9.53 -20.39 -5.61
CA ASN A 37 -8.33 -20.24 -4.79
C ASN A 37 -7.92 -18.77 -4.64
N VAL A 38 -7.99 -17.97 -5.72
CA VAL A 38 -7.73 -16.52 -5.68
C VAL A 38 -8.73 -15.82 -4.77
N ALA A 39 -10.02 -16.14 -4.87
CA ALA A 39 -11.04 -15.56 -4.00
C ALA A 39 -10.77 -15.88 -2.52
N ARG A 40 -10.41 -17.13 -2.19
CA ARG A 40 -10.04 -17.53 -0.83
C ARG A 40 -8.82 -16.78 -0.32
N LEU A 41 -7.77 -16.68 -1.14
CA LEU A 41 -6.55 -15.94 -0.79
C LEU A 41 -6.86 -14.46 -0.53
N ASN A 42 -7.67 -13.82 -1.38
CA ASN A 42 -8.07 -12.43 -1.18
C ASN A 42 -8.82 -12.23 0.14
N THR A 43 -9.75 -13.13 0.49
CA THR A 43 -10.45 -13.07 1.78
C THR A 43 -9.47 -13.19 2.95
N SER A 44 -8.54 -14.15 2.90
CA SER A 44 -7.52 -14.31 3.96
C SER A 44 -6.59 -13.09 4.07
N ILE A 45 -6.16 -12.52 2.95
CA ILE A 45 -5.31 -11.32 2.93
C ILE A 45 -6.07 -10.13 3.53
N ASN A 46 -7.35 -9.94 3.18
CA ASN A 46 -8.14 -8.85 3.74
C ASN A 46 -8.35 -8.99 5.25
N PHE A 47 -8.54 -10.22 5.74
CA PHE A 47 -8.60 -10.49 7.19
C PHE A 47 -7.29 -10.10 7.87
N VAL A 48 -6.14 -10.55 7.35
CA VAL A 48 -4.82 -10.22 7.93
C VAL A 48 -4.57 -8.70 7.89
N LYS A 49 -4.87 -8.05 6.77
CA LYS A 49 -4.66 -6.60 6.58
C LYS A 49 -5.49 -5.78 7.57
N ASN A 50 -6.78 -6.08 7.68
CA ASN A 50 -7.74 -5.21 8.39
C ASN A 50 -7.88 -5.58 9.86
N VAL A 51 -7.94 -6.88 10.19
CA VAL A 51 -8.25 -7.35 11.55
C VAL A 51 -6.98 -7.53 12.37
N ILE A 52 -5.93 -8.12 11.77
CA ILE A 52 -4.70 -8.43 12.50
C ILE A 52 -3.73 -7.25 12.48
N ALA A 53 -3.44 -6.71 11.30
CA ALA A 53 -2.42 -5.66 11.13
C ALA A 53 -2.99 -4.23 11.25
N GLY A 54 -4.29 -4.04 11.06
CA GLY A 54 -4.94 -2.72 11.14
C GLY A 54 -4.50 -1.71 10.06
N ILE A 55 -3.87 -2.16 8.97
CA ILE A 55 -3.28 -1.30 7.93
C ILE A 55 -4.32 -0.33 7.36
N ARG A 56 -3.91 0.94 7.16
CA ARG A 56 -4.68 1.95 6.43
C ARG A 56 -4.09 2.12 5.02
N GLU A 57 -4.92 2.51 4.06
CA GLU A 57 -4.48 2.61 2.68
C GLU A 57 -5.20 3.73 1.93
N THR A 58 -4.51 4.32 0.97
CA THR A 58 -5.08 5.17 -0.09
C THR A 58 -4.98 4.44 -1.42
N ASP A 59 -5.32 5.08 -2.54
CA ASP A 59 -5.10 4.49 -3.87
C ASP A 59 -3.61 4.28 -4.19
N GLU A 60 -2.72 5.01 -3.52
CA GLU A 60 -1.29 5.06 -3.86
C GLU A 60 -0.37 4.52 -2.75
N LYS A 61 -0.82 4.47 -1.50
CA LYS A 61 0.03 4.14 -0.35
C LYS A 61 -0.65 3.22 0.65
N PHE A 62 0.16 2.48 1.40
CA PHE A 62 -0.22 1.82 2.65
C PHE A 62 0.42 2.54 3.83
N TYR A 63 -0.26 2.56 4.96
CA TYR A 63 0.20 3.11 6.23
C TYR A 63 0.09 2.06 7.33
N TYR A 64 1.14 1.95 8.14
CA TYR A 64 1.23 0.97 9.22
C TYR A 64 1.84 1.61 10.46
N ILE A 65 1.12 1.54 11.59
CA ILE A 65 1.63 1.96 12.89
C ILE A 65 2.48 0.83 13.46
N VAL A 66 3.73 1.13 13.75
CA VAL A 66 4.63 0.22 14.44
C VAL A 66 4.53 0.50 15.94
N LYS A 67 3.97 -0.47 16.67
CA LYS A 67 3.83 -0.40 18.15
C LYS A 67 5.09 -0.93 18.86
N GLU A 68 6.25 -0.45 18.42
CA GLU A 68 7.55 -0.65 19.07
C GLU A 68 8.15 0.73 19.34
N GLU A 69 8.47 1.05 20.59
CA GLU A 69 9.08 2.34 20.91
C GLU A 69 10.52 2.38 20.38
N LYS A 70 10.82 3.41 19.58
CA LYS A 70 12.14 3.62 18.97
C LYS A 70 12.44 5.11 18.89
N ASN A 71 13.71 5.49 18.91
CA ASN A 71 14.10 6.86 18.61
C ASN A 71 13.89 7.15 17.11
N TYR A 72 13.94 8.42 16.72
CA TYR A 72 13.61 8.83 15.36
C TYR A 72 14.47 8.15 14.29
N ARG A 73 15.78 8.03 14.55
CA ARG A 73 16.74 7.41 13.63
C ARG A 73 16.46 5.92 13.45
N GLU A 74 16.17 5.21 14.53
CA GLU A 74 15.78 3.80 14.50
C GLU A 74 14.44 3.60 13.78
N ALA A 75 13.47 4.49 13.98
CA ALA A 75 12.19 4.47 13.31
C ALA A 75 12.34 4.66 11.77
N LEU A 76 13.19 5.61 11.35
CA LEU A 76 13.56 5.80 9.94
C LEU A 76 14.14 4.53 9.31
N ILE A 77 15.13 3.91 9.97
CA ILE A 77 15.77 2.68 9.50
C ILE A 77 14.75 1.54 9.45
N HIS A 78 13.92 1.40 10.48
CA HIS A 78 12.93 0.34 10.56
C HIS A 78 11.93 0.35 9.40
N CYS A 79 11.43 1.53 9.00
CA CYS A 79 10.56 1.66 7.84
C CYS A 79 11.30 1.41 6.52
N ARG A 80 12.54 1.91 6.38
CA ARG A 80 13.38 1.67 5.18
C ARG A 80 13.70 0.20 4.96
N ASP A 81 14.08 -0.53 6.00
CA ASP A 81 14.41 -1.96 5.92
C ASP A 81 13.19 -2.81 5.49
N ARG A 82 11.98 -2.28 5.66
CA ARG A 82 10.72 -2.89 5.21
C ARG A 82 10.28 -2.43 3.81
N GLY A 83 11.10 -1.63 3.12
CA GLY A 83 10.81 -1.09 1.79
C GLY A 83 9.85 0.10 1.79
N GLY A 84 9.76 0.83 2.90
CA GLY A 84 8.97 2.05 3.05
C GLY A 84 9.78 3.22 3.58
N SER A 85 9.10 4.21 4.15
CA SER A 85 9.69 5.33 4.88
C SER A 85 8.82 5.67 6.09
N LEU A 86 9.28 6.53 6.98
CA LEU A 86 8.35 7.19 7.90
C LEU A 86 7.28 7.94 7.09
N ALA A 87 6.06 8.02 7.61
CA ALA A 87 4.91 8.56 6.91
C ALA A 87 5.05 10.07 6.69
N MET A 88 4.80 10.54 5.47
CA MET A 88 5.03 11.93 5.05
C MET A 88 3.67 12.56 4.71
N PRO A 89 3.00 13.23 5.67
CA PRO A 89 1.71 13.89 5.44
C PRO A 89 1.88 15.15 4.58
N LYS A 90 1.94 14.97 3.25
CA LYS A 90 2.17 16.06 2.29
C LYS A 90 0.90 16.85 1.92
N ASP A 91 -0.26 16.41 2.37
CA ASP A 91 -1.56 17.05 2.14
C ASP A 91 -2.52 16.78 3.30
N GLU A 92 -3.59 17.57 3.36
CA GLU A 92 -4.61 17.52 4.42
C GLU A 92 -5.30 16.15 4.51
N ALA A 93 -5.60 15.52 3.38
CA ALA A 93 -6.27 14.24 3.34
C ALA A 93 -5.40 13.12 3.95
N THR A 94 -4.11 13.12 3.63
CA THR A 94 -3.13 12.19 4.18
C THR A 94 -2.91 12.45 5.67
N ASN A 95 -2.83 13.72 6.08
CA ASN A 95 -2.70 14.09 7.48
C ASN A 95 -3.88 13.58 8.32
N ALA A 96 -5.11 13.86 7.87
CA ALA A 96 -6.33 13.42 8.53
C ALA A 96 -6.40 11.88 8.64
N LEU A 97 -6.02 11.16 7.57
CA LEU A 97 -5.97 9.70 7.58
C LEU A 97 -4.99 9.15 8.64
N ILE A 98 -3.80 9.74 8.75
CA ILE A 98 -2.80 9.32 9.73
C ILE A 98 -3.26 9.68 11.15
N ALA A 99 -3.80 10.88 11.35
CA ALA A 99 -4.33 11.34 12.63
C ALA A 99 -5.45 10.42 13.15
N ASP A 100 -6.43 10.11 12.29
CA ASP A 100 -7.50 9.14 12.59
C ASP A 100 -6.93 7.76 12.91
N TYR A 101 -5.86 7.35 12.22
CA TYR A 101 -5.25 6.05 12.48
C TYR A 101 -4.55 6.01 13.86
N ILE A 102 -3.84 7.07 14.23
CA ILE A 102 -3.21 7.24 15.55
C ILE A 102 -4.28 7.23 16.64
N SER A 103 -5.31 8.07 16.49
CA SER A 103 -6.42 8.21 17.44
C SER A 103 -7.18 6.90 17.64
N ASN A 104 -7.62 6.25 16.55
CA ASN A 104 -8.34 4.97 16.64
C ASN A 104 -7.46 3.80 17.14
N SER A 105 -6.14 3.96 17.11
CA SER A 105 -5.20 2.99 17.70
C SER A 105 -4.96 3.19 19.20
N GLY A 106 -5.60 4.20 19.81
CA GLY A 106 -5.47 4.55 21.23
C GLY A 106 -4.14 5.22 21.56
N LEU A 107 -3.48 5.83 20.57
CA LEU A 107 -2.19 6.50 20.74
C LEU A 107 -2.39 8.01 20.90
N PHE A 108 -1.56 8.64 21.72
CA PHE A 108 -1.56 10.11 21.87
C PHE A 108 -0.70 10.80 20.81
N ARG A 109 0.38 10.15 20.37
CA ARG A 109 1.36 10.69 19.43
C ARG A 109 2.13 9.59 18.73
N ALA A 110 2.70 9.89 17.56
CA ALA A 110 3.63 9.01 16.85
C ALA A 110 4.59 9.82 15.97
N PHE A 111 5.82 9.32 15.76
CA PHE A 111 6.74 9.95 14.81
C PHE A 111 6.22 9.88 13.37
N ILE A 112 6.48 10.97 12.64
CA ILE A 112 6.25 11.09 11.20
C ILE A 112 7.56 11.45 10.48
N GLY A 113 7.58 11.27 9.17
CA GLY A 113 8.76 11.44 8.34
C GLY A 113 9.04 12.88 7.99
N LEU A 114 9.17 13.76 8.98
CA LEU A 114 9.58 15.16 8.84
C LEU A 114 10.64 15.48 9.93
N ASN A 115 11.67 16.24 9.58
CA ASN A 115 12.77 16.64 10.48
C ASN A 115 13.52 17.85 9.91
N ASP A 116 14.28 18.56 10.71
CA ASP A 116 15.20 19.62 10.30
C ASP A 116 16.63 19.43 10.87
N MET A 117 16.97 18.18 11.20
CA MET A 117 18.28 17.74 11.74
C MET A 117 19.50 18.23 10.95
N GLU A 118 19.37 18.49 9.65
CA GLU A 118 20.48 19.01 8.83
C GLU A 118 20.64 20.52 8.95
N ARG A 119 19.54 21.25 9.10
CA ARG A 119 19.53 22.70 9.15
C ARG A 119 18.28 23.22 9.84
N GLU A 120 18.48 23.76 11.03
CA GLU A 120 17.45 24.39 11.87
C GLU A 120 16.48 25.28 11.08
N GLY A 121 15.19 25.02 11.26
CA GLY A 121 14.09 25.71 10.58
C GLY A 121 13.88 25.32 9.11
N GLN A 122 14.66 24.38 8.57
CA GLN A 122 14.48 23.85 7.21
C GLN A 122 14.02 22.39 7.23
N PHE A 123 12.72 22.21 7.49
CA PHE A 123 12.11 20.89 7.52
C PHE A 123 12.15 20.17 6.17
N VAL A 124 12.60 18.92 6.21
CA VAL A 124 12.67 17.97 5.09
C VAL A 124 11.94 16.69 5.45
N TYR A 125 11.27 16.13 4.45
CA TYR A 125 10.61 14.85 4.56
C TYR A 125 11.62 13.68 4.54
N ALA A 126 11.20 12.50 4.96
CA ALA A 126 12.05 11.28 4.99
C ALA A 126 12.59 10.84 3.61
N ASP A 127 12.04 11.35 2.52
CA ASP A 127 12.51 11.20 1.14
C ASP A 127 13.42 12.33 0.65
N ASN A 128 13.86 13.21 1.57
CA ASN A 128 14.67 14.41 1.34
C ASN A 128 13.98 15.50 0.50
N SER A 129 12.66 15.41 0.25
CA SER A 129 11.92 16.52 -0.33
C SER A 129 11.69 17.61 0.73
N PRO A 130 11.81 18.90 0.39
CA PRO A 130 11.58 19.97 1.36
C PRO A 130 10.09 20.06 1.73
N LEU A 131 9.80 20.54 2.94
CA LEU A 131 8.46 20.90 3.35
C LEU A 131 7.86 21.90 2.35
N GLN A 132 6.65 21.61 1.89
CA GLN A 132 5.95 22.41 0.88
C GLN A 132 4.90 23.31 1.56
N ASN A 133 3.90 23.75 0.81
CA ASN A 133 2.85 24.67 1.29
C ASN A 133 1.95 24.08 2.39
N TYR A 134 1.86 22.75 2.51
CA TYR A 134 1.04 22.12 3.53
C TYR A 134 1.85 21.88 4.80
N SER A 135 1.33 22.37 5.91
CA SER A 135 1.82 22.09 7.26
C SER A 135 0.66 22.05 8.23
N ASN A 136 0.75 21.23 9.28
CA ASN A 136 -0.25 21.17 10.34
C ASN A 136 0.37 21.38 11.72
N TRP A 137 1.33 22.30 11.83
CA TRP A 137 1.95 22.69 13.09
C TRP A 137 0.91 23.11 14.12
N LYS A 138 1.05 22.61 15.35
CA LYS A 138 0.29 23.08 16.49
C LYS A 138 0.56 24.58 16.71
N GLN A 139 -0.41 25.31 17.25
CA GLN A 139 -0.23 26.74 17.49
C GLN A 139 0.99 27.01 18.38
N GLY A 140 1.94 27.78 17.84
CA GLY A 140 3.21 28.09 18.50
C GLY A 140 4.40 27.35 17.90
N GLU A 141 4.16 26.26 17.17
CA GLU A 141 5.20 25.41 16.60
C GLU A 141 5.57 25.78 15.14
N PRO A 142 6.79 25.44 14.69
CA PRO A 142 7.89 24.85 15.47
C PRO A 142 8.51 25.88 16.43
N HIS A 143 8.70 25.50 17.68
CA HIS A 143 9.28 26.31 18.75
C HIS A 143 10.44 25.53 19.37
N ASP A 144 11.63 25.75 18.82
CA ASP A 144 12.87 25.18 19.33
C ASP A 144 13.68 26.22 20.15
N PRO A 145 13.38 26.42 21.44
CA PRO A 145 14.06 27.40 22.28
C PRO A 145 15.45 26.91 22.70
N ALA A 146 15.78 25.63 22.44
CA ALA A 146 16.94 24.94 22.99
C ALA A 146 17.89 24.31 21.94
N GLY A 147 17.56 24.31 20.64
CA GLY A 147 18.41 23.74 19.60
C GLY A 147 18.36 22.21 19.53
N GLN A 148 17.28 21.57 20.01
CA GLN A 148 17.28 20.13 20.34
C GLN A 148 16.07 19.34 19.83
N GLU A 149 15.06 20.00 19.26
CA GLU A 149 13.80 19.39 18.84
C GLU A 149 13.71 19.14 17.33
N ASP A 150 14.75 18.58 16.72
CA ASP A 150 14.88 18.48 15.25
C ASP A 150 13.96 17.44 14.56
N CYS A 151 13.11 16.74 15.30
CA CYS A 151 12.29 15.63 14.81
C CYS A 151 10.81 15.89 15.03
N VAL A 152 9.94 15.37 14.14
CA VAL A 152 8.51 15.72 14.18
C VAL A 152 7.65 14.54 14.58
N GLU A 153 6.75 14.79 15.52
CA GLU A 153 5.67 13.90 15.91
C GLU A 153 4.30 14.45 15.52
N MET A 154 3.36 13.56 15.21
CA MET A 154 1.96 13.88 15.00
C MET A 154 1.16 13.47 16.24
N LEU A 155 0.37 14.40 16.77
CA LEU A 155 -0.57 14.17 17.86
C LEU A 155 -1.84 13.47 17.35
N SER A 156 -2.64 12.88 18.23
CA SER A 156 -3.93 12.28 17.87
C SER A 156 -4.96 13.29 17.35
N THR A 157 -4.74 14.58 17.55
CA THR A 157 -5.51 15.68 16.92
C THR A 157 -5.11 15.92 15.45
N GLY A 158 -4.00 15.34 15.01
CA GLY A 158 -3.39 15.53 13.71
C GLY A 158 -2.41 16.69 13.63
N GLU A 159 -2.31 17.51 14.68
CA GLU A 159 -1.34 18.60 14.78
C GLU A 159 0.09 18.05 14.94
N TRP A 160 1.06 18.81 14.44
CA TRP A 160 2.48 18.45 14.48
C TRP A 160 3.18 19.21 15.61
N ASN A 161 4.07 18.52 16.31
CA ASN A 161 4.96 19.06 17.31
C ASN A 161 6.40 18.70 16.91
N ASP A 162 7.32 19.63 17.08
CA ASP A 162 8.74 19.32 17.17
C ASP A 162 9.01 18.48 18.43
N SER A 163 10.06 17.69 18.42
CA SER A 163 10.35 16.76 19.50
C SER A 163 11.81 16.36 19.48
N GLU A 164 12.38 16.18 20.67
CA GLU A 164 13.72 15.63 20.81
C GLU A 164 13.86 14.29 20.09
N CYS A 165 14.75 14.21 19.10
CA CYS A 165 14.93 12.99 18.29
C CYS A 165 15.28 11.72 19.09
N GLN A 166 15.75 11.86 20.33
CA GLN A 166 16.13 10.76 21.22
C GLN A 166 14.95 10.13 21.97
N VAL A 167 13.77 10.77 22.00
CA VAL A 167 12.60 10.16 22.65
C VAL A 167 12.21 8.87 21.92
N THR A 168 11.86 7.85 22.68
CA THR A 168 11.41 6.57 22.14
C THR A 168 9.89 6.54 22.15
N ILE A 169 9.27 6.59 20.96
CA ILE A 169 7.82 6.52 20.80
C ILE A 169 7.47 5.60 19.63
N TYR A 170 6.17 5.33 19.47
CA TYR A 170 5.67 4.64 18.28
C TYR A 170 5.74 5.54 17.04
N PHE A 171 5.65 4.93 15.87
CA PHE A 171 5.87 5.63 14.61
C PHE A 171 5.02 5.04 13.48
N VAL A 172 4.78 5.85 12.46
CA VAL A 172 3.97 5.45 11.30
C VAL A 172 4.88 5.27 10.10
N CYS A 173 4.87 4.08 9.49
CA CYS A 173 5.51 3.85 8.20
C CYS A 173 4.52 4.06 7.06
N GLU A 174 5.00 4.57 5.92
CA GLU A 174 4.30 4.56 4.64
C GLU A 174 5.01 3.67 3.60
N PHE A 175 4.22 3.06 2.71
CA PHE A 175 4.70 2.20 1.63
C PHE A 175 3.97 2.51 0.33
N LEU A 176 4.70 2.67 -0.78
CA LEU A 176 4.09 2.88 -2.09
C LEU A 176 3.42 1.60 -2.61
N LYS A 177 2.16 1.71 -3.03
CA LYS A 177 1.50 0.70 -3.86
C LYS A 177 2.14 0.77 -5.23
N ARG A 178 3.14 -0.09 -5.51
CA ARG A 178 3.80 -0.13 -6.83
C ARG A 178 2.75 -0.10 -7.94
N ARG A 179 2.65 1.02 -8.67
CA ARG A 179 2.08 1.02 -10.01
C ARG A 179 3.15 0.42 -10.92
N LYS A 180 2.80 -0.71 -11.56
CA LYS A 180 3.62 -1.29 -12.62
C LYS A 180 3.81 -0.29 -13.76
#